data_AF-A0A0D2JXF7-F1
#
_entry.id   AF-A0A0D2JXF7-F1
#
_cell.length_a   1.000
_cell.length_b   1.000
_cell.length_c   1.000
_cell.angle_alpha   90.00
_cell.angle_beta   90.00
_cell.angle_gamma   90.00
#
_symmetry.space_group_name_H-M   'P 1'
#
loop_
_entity.id
_entity.type
_entity.pdbx_description
1 polymer ?
#
loop_
_entity_poly.entity_id
_entity_poly.type
_entity_poly.pdbx_seq_one_letter_code
_entity_poly.pdbx_strand_id
1 'polypeptide(L)'
;MSRRTESGRGRIRDIIPQLYLGRWIPGALNSITDVPGVLVHTPSIEPDNDVHTGVTTILPRKDWHKYTSLAGMFRFNGCGEMTGAHWLNETGQLSSPIIITATSSVGEGYRGVTEYVYRYHRNDDAELMETYDGYLSDPARFVVTPEHVMDGIKKATADPVPEGNTGGGTGMICHRVKGGTDSSSRILEGYDLVGRTVNYTVGVLVQANYGAVESLRIGGVPVGQILAREGKAQKGKCRKCLN
;
A
#
# COMPACT_ATOMS: atom_id res chain seq x y z
N MET A 1 -40.25 1.29 -11.66
CA MET A 1 -39.17 2.26 -11.31
C MET A 1 -38.31 1.60 -10.24
N SER A 2 -37.20 0.97 -10.64
CA SER A 2 -36.31 0.27 -9.72
C SER A 2 -35.46 1.30 -8.97
N ARG A 3 -35.54 1.29 -7.63
CA ARG A 3 -34.63 2.05 -6.76
C ARG A 3 -33.22 1.55 -7.04
N ARG A 4 -32.37 2.42 -7.61
CA ARG A 4 -30.92 2.25 -7.53
C ARG A 4 -30.57 2.22 -6.04
N THR A 5 -30.22 1.04 -5.52
CA THR A 5 -29.41 0.95 -4.31
C THR A 5 -28.17 1.79 -4.57
N GLU A 6 -27.90 2.77 -3.70
CA GLU A 6 -26.57 3.39 -3.60
C GLU A 6 -25.57 2.25 -3.45
N SER A 7 -24.87 1.89 -4.53
CA SER A 7 -23.90 0.82 -4.48
C SER A 7 -22.72 1.34 -3.67
N GLY A 8 -22.61 0.90 -2.43
CA GLY A 8 -21.38 1.02 -1.66
C GLY A 8 -20.20 0.50 -2.49
N ARG A 9 -19.01 1.05 -2.25
CA ARG A 9 -17.79 0.66 -2.94
C ARG A 9 -17.53 -0.84 -2.74
N GLY A 10 -17.73 -1.65 -3.79
CA GLY A 10 -17.42 -3.08 -3.80
C GLY A 10 -15.99 -3.35 -4.26
N ARG A 11 -15.39 -4.45 -3.80
CA ARG A 11 -14.08 -4.90 -4.31
C ARG A 11 -14.30 -5.67 -5.60
N ILE A 12 -13.24 -5.86 -6.40
CA ILE A 12 -13.35 -6.44 -7.74
C ILE A 12 -14.03 -7.83 -7.75
N ARG A 13 -13.79 -8.64 -6.72
CA ARG A 13 -14.40 -9.97 -6.57
C ARG A 13 -15.89 -9.92 -6.21
N ASP A 14 -16.34 -8.83 -5.59
CA ASP A 14 -17.76 -8.64 -5.23
C ASP A 14 -18.54 -8.12 -6.44
N ILE A 15 -17.92 -7.24 -7.23
CA ILE A 15 -18.54 -6.63 -8.41
C ILE A 15 -18.57 -7.61 -9.59
N ILE A 16 -17.53 -8.42 -9.77
CA ILE A 16 -17.41 -9.39 -10.87
C ILE A 16 -16.94 -10.75 -10.32
N PRO A 17 -17.82 -11.52 -9.64
CA PRO A 17 -17.45 -12.78 -8.99
C PRO A 17 -16.85 -13.83 -9.93
N GLN A 18 -17.26 -13.81 -11.19
CA GLN A 18 -16.81 -14.70 -12.26
C GLN A 18 -15.47 -14.28 -12.89
N LEU A 19 -14.90 -13.13 -12.49
CA LEU A 19 -13.61 -12.68 -13.02
C LEU A 19 -12.49 -13.59 -12.51
N TYR A 20 -11.77 -14.19 -13.45
CA TYR A 20 -10.61 -15.01 -13.11
C TYR A 20 -9.44 -14.14 -12.61
N LEU A 21 -9.11 -14.26 -11.32
CA LEU A 21 -8.05 -13.52 -10.62
C LEU A 21 -7.01 -14.46 -9.99
N GLY A 22 -6.62 -15.46 -10.78
CA GLY A 22 -5.70 -16.52 -10.39
C GLY A 22 -6.39 -17.72 -9.74
N ARG A 23 -5.62 -18.79 -9.53
CA ARG A 23 -6.11 -20.11 -9.07
C ARG A 23 -6.36 -20.20 -7.57
N TRP A 24 -5.66 -19.42 -6.76
CA TRP A 24 -5.70 -19.53 -5.30
C TRP A 24 -6.84 -18.72 -4.70
N ILE A 25 -7.44 -19.25 -3.63
CA ILE A 25 -8.47 -18.54 -2.87
C ILE A 25 -7.82 -17.46 -1.98
N PRO A 26 -8.50 -16.33 -1.77
CA PRO A 26 -8.03 -15.34 -0.81
C PRO A 26 -8.19 -15.80 0.64
N GLY A 27 -7.51 -15.11 1.55
CA GLY A 27 -7.82 -15.17 2.98
C GLY A 27 -9.17 -14.53 3.30
N ALA A 28 -9.57 -14.59 4.57
CA ALA A 28 -10.90 -14.15 5.01
C ALA A 28 -11.13 -12.66 4.77
N LEU A 29 -10.08 -11.84 4.92
CA LEU A 29 -10.15 -10.39 4.71
C LEU A 29 -9.80 -10.00 3.26
N ASN A 30 -9.24 -10.95 2.48
CA ASN A 30 -8.58 -10.71 1.20
C ASN A 30 -7.65 -9.48 1.30
N SER A 31 -6.80 -9.45 2.32
CA SER A 31 -5.94 -8.32 2.67
C SER A 31 -4.61 -8.80 3.25
N ILE A 32 -3.57 -7.97 3.22
CA ILE A 32 -2.24 -8.31 3.76
C ILE A 32 -2.29 -8.73 5.23
N THR A 33 -3.27 -8.21 5.99
CA THR A 33 -3.52 -8.55 7.39
C THR A 33 -4.07 -9.96 7.61
N ASP A 34 -4.39 -10.71 6.54
CA ASP A 34 -4.60 -12.16 6.65
C ASP A 34 -3.30 -12.91 7.01
N VAL A 35 -2.13 -12.29 6.85
CA VAL A 35 -0.85 -12.84 7.34
C VAL A 35 -0.80 -12.63 8.86
N PRO A 36 -0.75 -13.71 9.67
CA PRO A 36 -0.81 -13.58 11.13
C PRO A 36 0.29 -12.67 11.69
N GLY A 37 -0.12 -11.68 12.48
CA GLY A 37 0.78 -10.74 13.15
C GLY A 37 1.07 -9.46 12.37
N VAL A 38 0.78 -9.41 11.06
CA VAL A 38 0.92 -8.18 10.27
C VAL A 38 -0.16 -7.18 10.67
N LEU A 39 0.23 -5.92 10.87
CA LEU A 39 -0.67 -4.83 11.25
C LEU A 39 -0.50 -3.67 10.28
N VAL A 40 -1.59 -2.95 9.98
CA VAL A 40 -1.57 -1.83 9.04
C VAL A 40 -2.35 -0.62 9.56
N HIS A 41 -1.88 0.59 9.26
CA HIS A 41 -2.59 1.85 9.44
C HIS A 41 -2.46 2.71 8.18
N THR A 42 -3.55 3.35 7.71
CA THR A 42 -3.57 4.14 6.46
C THR A 42 -4.20 5.55 6.61
N PRO A 43 -3.68 6.43 7.47
CA PRO A 43 -4.22 7.76 7.68
C PRO A 43 -4.01 8.67 6.46
N SER A 44 -5.10 9.25 5.98
CA SER A 44 -5.10 10.35 5.00
C SER A 44 -4.88 11.69 5.71
N ILE A 45 -4.18 12.60 5.04
CA ILE A 45 -3.89 13.96 5.49
C ILE A 45 -4.39 14.92 4.41
N GLU A 46 -5.51 15.58 4.70
CA GLU A 46 -6.24 16.46 3.79
C GLU A 46 -6.69 17.75 4.53
N PRO A 47 -5.74 18.63 4.92
CA PRO A 47 -6.06 19.85 5.68
C PRO A 47 -6.86 20.88 4.88
N ASP A 48 -6.80 20.81 3.55
CA ASP A 48 -7.49 21.69 2.60
C ASP A 48 -7.70 20.97 1.25
N ASN A 49 -8.13 21.71 0.22
CA ASN A 49 -8.47 21.16 -1.10
C ASN A 49 -7.26 20.95 -2.04
N ASP A 50 -6.06 21.35 -1.63
CA ASP A 50 -4.84 21.28 -2.47
C ASP A 50 -3.85 20.22 -1.94
N VAL A 51 -4.14 19.64 -0.77
CA VAL A 51 -3.29 18.65 -0.11
C VAL A 51 -4.05 17.33 0.02
N HIS A 52 -3.56 16.31 -0.68
CA HIS A 52 -4.15 14.98 -0.70
C HIS A 52 -3.07 13.93 -0.52
N THR A 53 -2.57 13.78 0.70
CA THR A 53 -1.42 12.89 1.00
C THR A 53 -1.71 12.01 2.22
N GLY A 54 -0.71 11.30 2.71
CA GLY A 54 -0.85 10.50 3.93
C GLY A 54 0.32 9.59 4.17
N VAL A 55 0.12 8.67 5.10
CA VAL A 55 1.12 7.69 5.50
C VAL A 55 0.47 6.33 5.59
N THR A 56 1.07 5.32 4.97
CA THR A 56 0.70 3.92 5.21
C THR A 56 1.78 3.29 6.08
N THR A 57 1.41 2.81 7.25
CA THR A 57 2.31 2.12 8.18
C THR A 57 1.99 0.64 8.20
N ILE A 58 3.00 -0.21 7.98
CA ILE A 58 2.89 -1.66 8.04
C ILE A 58 3.87 -2.17 9.09
N LEU A 59 3.36 -2.86 10.09
CA LEU A 59 4.19 -3.59 11.05
C LEU A 59 4.27 -5.04 10.60
N PRO A 60 5.46 -5.60 10.31
CA PRO A 60 5.58 -7.02 9.96
C PRO A 60 5.13 -7.92 11.13
N ARG A 61 5.27 -7.41 12.36
CA ARG A 61 4.78 -8.00 13.62
C ARG A 61 4.72 -6.92 14.70
N LYS A 62 3.93 -7.11 15.75
CA LYS A 62 3.78 -6.12 16.85
C LYS A 62 5.09 -5.82 17.60
N ASP A 63 5.95 -6.82 17.72
CA ASP A 63 7.23 -6.83 18.43
C ASP A 63 8.44 -6.76 17.47
N TRP A 64 8.27 -6.08 16.33
CA TRP A 64 9.28 -5.92 15.27
C TRP A 64 10.64 -5.39 15.76
N HIS A 65 10.65 -4.59 16.84
CA HIS A 65 11.87 -4.07 17.46
C HIS A 65 12.67 -5.16 18.20
N LYS A 66 12.02 -6.25 18.65
CA LYS A 66 12.70 -7.36 19.33
C LYS A 66 13.10 -8.48 18.39
N TYR A 67 12.31 -8.67 17.32
CA TYR A 67 12.48 -9.78 16.39
C TYR A 67 12.38 -9.30 14.96
N THR A 68 13.45 -9.59 14.24
CA THR A 68 13.58 -9.35 12.81
C THR A 68 12.75 -10.35 12.00
N SER A 69 12.25 -9.90 10.84
CA SER A 69 11.67 -10.75 9.80
C SER A 69 12.66 -10.93 8.65
N LEU A 70 12.74 -12.13 8.07
CA LEU A 70 13.52 -12.31 6.83
C LEU A 70 12.84 -11.55 5.69
N ALA A 71 13.61 -10.79 4.94
CA ALA A 71 13.12 -9.93 3.88
C ALA A 71 14.09 -9.89 2.68
N GLY A 72 13.54 -9.47 1.54
CA GLY A 72 14.30 -9.25 0.32
C GLY A 72 13.59 -8.18 -0.51
N MET A 73 14.35 -7.52 -1.37
CA MET A 73 13.82 -6.49 -2.26
C MET A 73 14.12 -6.78 -3.72
N PHE A 74 13.27 -6.29 -4.61
CA PHE A 74 13.47 -6.37 -6.04
C PHE A 74 13.25 -5.01 -6.69
N ARG A 75 14.27 -4.51 -7.39
CA ARG A 75 14.21 -3.24 -8.10
C ARG A 75 13.93 -3.45 -9.58
N PHE A 76 12.66 -3.38 -9.97
CA PHE A 76 12.26 -3.42 -11.38
C PHE A 76 12.68 -2.16 -12.15
N ASN A 77 12.39 -0.97 -11.59
CA ASN A 77 12.84 0.33 -12.08
C ASN A 77 13.15 1.23 -10.88
N GLY A 78 14.32 1.87 -10.86
CA GLY A 78 14.84 2.62 -9.71
C GLY A 78 14.50 4.12 -9.68
N CYS A 79 13.47 4.57 -10.40
CA CYS A 79 13.05 5.96 -10.37
C CYS A 79 12.12 6.22 -9.17
N GLY A 80 12.71 6.19 -7.97
CA GLY A 80 12.04 6.37 -6.68
C GLY A 80 13.04 6.10 -5.55
N GLU A 81 12.59 6.22 -4.31
CA GLU A 81 13.41 6.09 -3.11
C GLU A 81 12.94 4.93 -2.21
N MET A 82 13.89 4.32 -1.50
CA MET A 82 13.67 3.24 -0.55
C MET A 82 14.83 3.23 0.45
N THR A 83 14.69 4.03 1.51
CA THR A 83 15.69 4.10 2.57
C THR A 83 15.86 2.76 3.30
N GLY A 84 17.05 2.44 3.76
CA GLY A 84 17.33 1.14 4.40
C GLY A 84 17.44 -0.04 3.42
N ALA A 85 17.19 0.16 2.11
CA ALA A 85 17.45 -0.85 1.07
C ALA A 85 18.84 -1.51 1.18
N HIS A 86 19.87 -0.73 1.53
CA HIS A 86 21.24 -1.23 1.62
C HIS A 86 21.41 -2.28 2.72
N TRP A 87 20.85 -2.04 3.90
CA TRP A 87 21.00 -2.95 5.04
C TRP A 87 20.12 -4.20 4.85
N LEU A 88 18.88 -4.03 4.36
CA LEU A 88 18.03 -5.14 3.95
C LEU A 88 18.70 -6.04 2.90
N ASN A 89 19.40 -5.45 1.92
CA ASN A 89 20.10 -6.22 0.88
C ASN A 89 21.38 -6.90 1.41
N GLU A 90 22.04 -6.32 2.40
CA GLU A 90 23.23 -6.91 3.04
C GLU A 90 22.87 -8.08 3.96
N THR A 91 21.81 -7.92 4.76
CA THR A 91 21.50 -8.83 5.87
C THR A 91 20.32 -9.75 5.60
N GLY A 92 19.44 -9.39 4.67
CA GLY A 92 18.16 -10.07 4.44
C GLY A 92 17.19 -9.90 5.61
N GLN A 93 17.32 -8.82 6.39
CA GLN A 93 16.64 -8.62 7.66
C GLN A 93 15.81 -7.35 7.66
N LEU A 94 14.52 -7.46 7.99
CA LEU A 94 13.61 -6.35 8.25
C LEU A 94 13.35 -6.22 9.75
N SER A 95 13.95 -5.21 10.37
CA SER A 95 13.85 -4.88 11.80
C SER A 95 13.04 -3.60 12.07
N SER A 96 12.17 -3.20 11.15
CA SER A 96 11.44 -1.93 11.23
C SER A 96 10.03 -2.00 10.64
N PRO A 97 9.16 -1.03 10.97
CA PRO A 97 7.94 -0.76 10.21
C PRO A 97 8.25 -0.40 8.77
N ILE A 98 7.44 -0.89 7.83
CA ILE A 98 7.46 -0.38 6.46
C ILE A 98 6.51 0.80 6.42
N ILE A 99 7.04 1.99 6.11
CA ILE A 99 6.22 3.16 5.84
C ILE A 99 6.19 3.40 4.34
N ILE A 100 5.03 3.78 3.82
CA ILE A 100 4.83 4.19 2.43
C ILE A 100 4.14 5.56 2.44
N THR A 101 4.78 6.55 1.85
CA THR A 101 4.32 7.95 1.84
C THR A 101 4.73 8.63 0.53
N ALA A 102 4.49 9.94 0.42
CA ALA A 102 4.91 10.80 -0.67
C ALA A 102 6.43 10.97 -0.76
N THR A 103 6.98 11.19 -1.96
CA THR A 103 8.42 11.46 -2.15
C THR A 103 8.95 12.65 -1.36
N SER A 104 8.16 13.70 -1.17
CA SER A 104 8.56 14.85 -0.36
C SER A 104 8.61 14.55 1.15
N SER A 105 8.06 13.41 1.58
CA SER A 105 7.83 13.04 2.97
C SER A 105 8.68 11.85 3.44
N VAL A 106 9.59 11.35 2.60
CA VAL A 106 10.48 10.22 2.92
C VAL A 106 11.30 10.47 4.17
N GLY A 107 11.90 11.66 4.27
CA GLY A 107 12.71 12.04 5.43
C GLY A 107 11.90 12.06 6.72
N GLU A 108 10.61 12.42 6.65
CA GLU A 108 9.70 12.42 7.78
C GLU A 108 9.29 11.00 8.19
N GLY A 109 9.08 10.13 7.20
CA GLY A 109 8.94 8.69 7.38
C GLY A 109 10.10 8.09 8.18
N TYR A 110 11.33 8.34 7.73
CA TYR A 110 12.54 7.86 8.39
C TYR A 110 12.67 8.42 9.80
N ARG A 111 12.57 9.75 9.94
CA ARG A 111 12.67 10.44 11.24
C ARG A 111 11.63 9.92 12.24
N GLY A 112 10.39 9.70 11.81
CA GLY A 112 9.31 9.19 12.67
C GLY A 112 9.56 7.80 13.21
N VAL A 113 10.08 6.87 12.40
CA VAL A 113 10.45 5.54 12.89
C VAL A 113 11.65 5.61 13.83
N THR A 114 12.71 6.33 13.46
CA THR A 114 13.91 6.51 14.29
C THR A 114 13.57 7.14 15.65
N GLU A 115 12.74 8.18 15.66
CA GLU A 115 12.31 8.85 16.88
C GLU A 115 11.43 7.94 17.74
N TYR A 116 10.53 7.15 17.14
CA TYR A 116 9.77 6.14 17.87
C TYR A 116 10.71 5.16 18.60
N VAL A 117 11.71 4.64 17.90
CA VAL A 117 12.68 3.70 18.49
C VAL A 117 13.46 4.37 19.62
N TYR A 118 14.03 5.57 19.41
CA TYR A 118 14.78 6.24 20.48
C TYR A 118 13.93 6.64 21.69
N ARG A 119 12.64 6.93 21.51
CA ARG A 119 11.74 7.28 22.61
C ARG A 119 11.28 6.06 23.40
N TYR A 120 10.96 4.95 22.73
CA TYR A 120 10.26 3.82 23.35
C TYR A 120 11.07 2.51 23.43
N HIS A 121 12.15 2.38 22.65
CA HIS A 121 12.90 1.13 22.48
C HIS A 121 14.43 1.26 22.60
N ARG A 122 15.00 2.47 22.64
CA ARG A 122 16.38 2.89 23.02
C ARG A 122 17.61 2.03 22.61
N ASN A 123 17.51 1.00 21.77
CA ASN A 123 18.65 0.15 21.38
C ASN A 123 18.64 -0.42 19.92
N ASP A 124 17.73 -0.03 19.02
CA ASP A 124 17.57 -0.70 17.71
C ASP A 124 17.64 0.25 16.47
N ASP A 125 17.96 -0.28 15.28
CA ASP A 125 18.08 0.43 13.98
C ASP A 125 16.85 0.22 13.05
N ALA A 126 16.54 1.16 12.12
CA ALA A 126 15.33 1.15 11.27
C ALA A 126 15.48 1.52 9.76
N GLU A 127 14.52 1.10 8.91
CA GLU A 127 14.50 1.15 7.41
C GLU A 127 13.11 1.56 6.80
N LEU A 128 12.97 1.97 5.50
CA LEU A 128 11.70 2.51 4.90
C LEU A 128 11.53 2.59 3.35
N MET A 129 10.30 2.81 2.80
CA MET A 129 9.98 2.97 1.34
C MET A 129 9.11 4.22 0.98
N GLU A 130 8.95 4.60 -0.31
CA GLU A 130 8.06 5.73 -0.76
C GLU A 130 7.52 5.66 -2.21
N THR A 131 6.57 6.55 -2.58
CA THR A 131 6.22 6.92 -3.98
C THR A 131 5.78 8.40 -4.16
N TYR A 132 5.76 8.96 -5.39
CA TYR A 132 5.43 10.39 -5.68
C TYR A 132 3.94 10.78 -5.86
N ASP A 133 3.40 11.75 -5.10
CA ASP A 133 1.99 12.20 -5.17
C ASP A 133 1.75 13.59 -5.78
N GLY A 134 2.78 14.25 -6.33
CA GLY A 134 2.72 15.68 -6.71
C GLY A 134 1.78 16.06 -7.88
N TYR A 135 0.93 15.13 -8.33
CA TYR A 135 -0.16 15.42 -9.26
C TYR A 135 -1.43 15.88 -8.57
N LEU A 136 -1.74 15.32 -7.39
CA LEU A 136 -2.97 15.60 -6.63
C LEU A 136 -2.68 16.32 -5.32
N SER A 137 -1.45 16.28 -4.81
CA SER A 137 -1.02 17.01 -3.62
C SER A 137 0.02 18.06 -4.01
N ASP A 138 0.05 19.20 -3.32
CA ASP A 138 1.19 20.13 -3.41
C ASP A 138 2.35 19.66 -2.50
N PRO A 139 3.43 19.08 -3.08
CA PRO A 139 4.52 18.50 -2.30
C PRO A 139 5.36 19.56 -1.57
N ALA A 140 5.28 20.84 -1.95
CA ALA A 140 6.02 21.93 -1.32
C ALA A 140 5.45 22.31 0.07
N ARG A 141 4.32 21.72 0.46
CA ARG A 141 3.64 22.00 1.73
C ARG A 141 4.23 21.25 2.92
N PHE A 142 4.94 20.13 2.69
CA PHE A 142 5.59 19.32 3.73
C PHE A 142 4.69 19.04 4.96
N VAL A 143 3.45 18.58 4.72
CA VAL A 143 2.44 18.41 5.78
C VAL A 143 2.57 17.10 6.57
N VAL A 144 3.28 16.10 6.04
CA VAL A 144 3.58 14.88 6.78
C VAL A 144 4.63 15.19 7.84
N THR A 145 4.43 14.69 9.05
CA THR A 145 5.34 14.90 10.19
C THR A 145 5.71 13.55 10.82
N PRO A 146 6.75 13.48 11.65
CA PRO A 146 7.14 12.26 12.36
C PRO A 146 6.03 11.75 13.28
N GLU A 147 5.21 12.64 13.83
CA GLU A 147 4.07 12.30 14.68
C GLU A 147 3.04 11.47 13.94
N HIS A 148 2.75 11.78 12.66
CA HIS A 148 1.86 10.96 11.84
C HIS A 148 2.36 9.52 11.70
N VAL A 149 3.68 9.33 11.61
CA VAL A 149 4.31 8.00 11.53
C VAL A 149 4.26 7.28 12.87
N MET A 150 4.61 7.96 13.96
CA MET A 150 4.55 7.41 15.32
C MET A 150 3.12 6.99 15.69
N ASP A 151 2.13 7.79 15.30
CA ASP A 151 0.72 7.46 15.46
C ASP A 151 0.34 6.22 14.66
N GLY A 152 0.83 6.10 13.42
CA GLY A 152 0.64 4.90 12.60
C GLY A 152 1.17 3.64 13.24
N ILE A 153 2.35 3.69 13.86
CA ILE A 153 2.92 2.55 14.59
C ILE A 153 2.00 2.15 15.77
N LYS A 154 1.41 3.12 16.47
CA LYS A 154 0.52 2.85 17.63
C LYS A 154 -0.87 2.38 17.23
N LYS A 155 -1.39 2.85 16.10
CA LYS A 155 -2.78 2.63 15.64
C LYS A 155 -2.93 1.50 14.62
N ALA A 156 -1.83 0.86 14.20
CA ALA A 156 -1.89 -0.26 13.26
C ALA A 156 -2.68 -1.45 13.85
N THR A 157 -3.62 -1.98 13.06
CA THR A 157 -4.49 -3.10 13.46
C THR A 157 -4.42 -4.25 12.45
N ALA A 158 -4.99 -5.40 12.82
CA ALA A 158 -5.13 -6.57 11.94
C ALA A 158 -6.45 -6.54 11.12
N ASP A 159 -7.15 -5.41 11.10
CA ASP A 159 -8.42 -5.26 10.39
C ASP A 159 -8.20 -5.29 8.86
N PRO A 160 -9.27 -5.44 8.04
CA PRO A 160 -9.17 -5.21 6.61
C PRO A 160 -8.56 -3.85 6.31
N VAL A 161 -7.51 -3.81 5.49
CA VAL A 161 -6.86 -2.56 5.10
C VAL A 161 -7.83 -1.69 4.29
N PRO A 162 -8.07 -0.43 4.68
CA PRO A 162 -8.79 0.53 3.84
C PRO A 162 -8.08 0.73 2.50
N GLU A 163 -8.83 0.70 1.39
CA GLU A 163 -8.30 0.77 0.03
C GLU A 163 -8.66 2.10 -0.68
N GLY A 164 -7.97 2.44 -1.77
CA GLY A 164 -8.12 3.66 -2.56
C GLY A 164 -7.40 4.86 -1.95
N ASN A 165 -8.16 5.91 -1.66
CA ASN A 165 -7.64 7.23 -1.28
C ASN A 165 -7.28 7.29 0.21
N THR A 166 -6.44 6.37 0.65
CA THR A 166 -6.09 6.19 2.06
C THR A 166 -4.59 6.11 2.24
N GLY A 167 -4.07 6.57 3.37
CA GLY A 167 -2.66 6.49 3.70
C GLY A 167 -1.78 7.22 2.68
N GLY A 168 -0.62 6.67 2.37
CA GLY A 168 0.23 7.19 1.30
C GLY A 168 -0.44 7.15 -0.08
N GLY A 169 -1.50 6.35 -0.26
CA GLY A 169 -2.26 6.24 -1.50
C GLY A 169 -3.21 7.40 -1.82
N THR A 170 -3.41 8.32 -0.87
CA THR A 170 -4.42 9.39 -0.96
C THR A 170 -4.33 10.18 -2.27
N GLY A 171 -3.14 10.67 -2.63
CA GLY A 171 -2.90 11.48 -3.83
C GLY A 171 -2.51 10.70 -5.09
N MET A 172 -2.62 9.37 -5.09
CA MET A 172 -2.06 8.55 -6.17
C MET A 172 -3.02 8.35 -7.36
N ILE A 173 -2.43 8.21 -8.55
CA ILE A 173 -3.12 7.99 -9.84
C ILE A 173 -2.53 6.75 -10.53
N CYS A 174 -3.37 5.78 -10.88
CA CYS A 174 -2.96 4.56 -11.57
C CYS A 174 -3.70 4.44 -12.91
N HIS A 175 -2.98 4.19 -14.01
CA HIS A 175 -3.53 4.13 -15.37
C HIS A 175 -4.39 5.35 -15.75
N ARG A 176 -4.03 6.53 -15.20
CA ARG A 176 -4.75 7.81 -15.34
C ARG A 176 -6.19 7.82 -14.80
N VAL A 177 -6.55 6.83 -13.98
CA VAL A 177 -7.72 6.89 -13.09
C VAL A 177 -7.24 7.00 -11.65
N LYS A 178 -8.16 7.23 -10.71
CA LYS A 178 -7.77 7.31 -9.29
C LYS A 178 -7.10 6.00 -8.85
N GLY A 179 -5.88 6.11 -8.32
CA GLY A 179 -5.11 5.01 -7.77
C GLY A 179 -5.15 5.03 -6.24
N GLY A 180 -4.10 4.49 -5.61
CA GLY A 180 -3.94 4.55 -4.16
C GLY A 180 -3.51 3.25 -3.51
N THR A 181 -3.90 3.05 -2.26
CA THR A 181 -3.57 1.86 -1.48
C THR A 181 -4.52 0.72 -1.82
N ASP A 182 -4.01 -0.48 -2.06
CA ASP A 182 -4.84 -1.66 -2.33
C ASP A 182 -4.18 -2.88 -1.68
N SER A 183 -4.96 -3.90 -1.33
CA SER A 183 -4.43 -5.05 -0.61
C SER A 183 -5.11 -6.34 -0.98
N SER A 184 -4.39 -7.46 -1.04
CA SER A 184 -4.96 -8.76 -1.39
C SER A 184 -4.16 -9.87 -0.73
N SER A 185 -4.78 -11.02 -0.50
CA SER A 185 -4.08 -12.20 0.04
C SER A 185 -4.43 -13.47 -0.71
N ARG A 186 -3.61 -14.51 -0.58
CA ARG A 186 -3.89 -15.86 -1.06
C ARG A 186 -3.46 -16.91 -0.05
N ILE A 187 -4.25 -17.96 0.09
CA ILE A 187 -3.91 -19.14 0.88
C ILE A 187 -3.35 -20.21 -0.07
N LEU A 188 -2.23 -20.81 0.31
CA LEU A 188 -1.58 -21.88 -0.43
C LEU A 188 -1.11 -22.99 0.51
N GLU A 189 -1.20 -24.23 0.04
CA GLU A 189 -0.69 -25.39 0.76
C GLU A 189 0.83 -25.49 0.59
N GLY A 190 1.53 -25.81 1.66
CA GLY A 190 2.97 -26.08 1.68
C GLY A 190 3.34 -27.04 2.81
N TYR A 191 4.62 -27.11 3.14
CA TYR A 191 5.14 -27.99 4.19
C TYR A 191 5.87 -27.20 5.27
N ASP A 192 5.73 -27.60 6.52
CA ASP A 192 6.53 -27.08 7.63
C ASP A 192 7.93 -27.72 7.68
N LEU A 193 8.75 -27.33 8.67
CA LEU A 193 10.13 -27.82 8.82
C LEU A 193 10.25 -29.33 9.08
N VAL A 194 9.15 -30.00 9.46
CA VAL A 194 9.12 -31.45 9.71
C VAL A 194 8.32 -32.20 8.62
N GLY A 195 7.99 -31.53 7.52
CA GLY A 195 7.34 -32.13 6.35
C GLY A 195 5.82 -32.32 6.47
N ARG A 196 5.16 -31.69 7.44
CA ARG A 196 3.69 -31.73 7.55
C ARG A 196 3.06 -30.69 6.65
N THR A 197 1.96 -31.07 6.02
CA THR A 197 1.14 -30.15 5.25
C THR A 197 0.59 -29.02 6.13
N VAL A 198 0.83 -27.78 5.72
CA VAL A 198 0.35 -26.57 6.39
C VAL A 198 -0.13 -25.55 5.35
N ASN A 199 -1.04 -24.67 5.75
CA ASN A 199 -1.45 -23.55 4.93
C ASN A 199 -0.57 -22.33 5.21
N TYR A 200 -0.03 -21.74 4.16
CA TYR A 200 0.64 -20.45 4.18
C TYR A 200 -0.28 -19.35 3.62
N THR A 201 -0.14 -18.15 4.16
CA THR A 201 -0.81 -16.95 3.62
C THR A 201 0.24 -16.06 2.96
N VAL A 202 -0.02 -15.65 1.72
CA VAL A 202 0.73 -14.60 1.04
C VAL A 202 -0.15 -13.37 0.97
N GLY A 203 0.23 -12.33 1.73
CA GLY A 203 -0.41 -11.02 1.73
C GLY A 203 0.36 -10.03 0.85
N VAL A 204 -0.37 -9.13 0.20
CA VAL A 204 0.16 -8.08 -0.66
C VAL A 204 -0.53 -6.77 -0.32
N LEU A 205 0.24 -5.70 -0.22
CA LEU A 205 -0.24 -4.33 -0.19
C LEU A 205 0.51 -3.55 -1.28
N VAL A 206 -0.21 -2.75 -2.04
CA VAL A 206 0.35 -1.89 -3.10
C VAL A 206 -0.04 -0.45 -2.89
N GLN A 207 0.84 0.47 -3.29
CA GLN A 207 0.52 1.87 -3.51
C GLN A 207 0.63 2.16 -5.00
N ALA A 208 -0.50 2.08 -5.70
CA ALA A 208 -0.55 2.09 -7.15
C ALA A 208 -0.56 3.53 -7.71
N ASN A 209 0.55 3.91 -8.34
CA ASN A 209 0.75 5.24 -8.94
C ASN A 209 1.45 5.20 -10.32
N TYR A 210 1.11 4.24 -11.17
CA TYR A 210 1.82 3.99 -12.42
C TYR A 210 0.89 3.81 -13.61
N GLY A 211 1.45 3.70 -14.82
CA GLY A 211 0.75 3.19 -15.99
C GLY A 211 0.05 4.25 -16.84
N ALA A 212 -0.02 3.96 -18.14
CA ALA A 212 -0.83 4.70 -19.11
C ALA A 212 -2.23 4.07 -19.21
N VAL A 213 -3.22 4.80 -19.75
CA VAL A 213 -4.59 4.26 -19.87
C VAL A 213 -4.59 2.99 -20.71
N GLU A 214 -3.86 2.99 -21.83
CA GLU A 214 -3.85 1.95 -22.85
C GLU A 214 -3.29 0.62 -22.34
N SER A 215 -2.49 0.65 -21.27
CA SER A 215 -1.91 -0.55 -20.66
C SER A 215 -2.79 -1.18 -19.58
N LEU A 216 -3.93 -0.57 -19.22
CA LEU A 216 -4.84 -1.11 -18.21
C LEU A 216 -5.42 -2.45 -18.65
N ARG A 217 -5.17 -3.49 -17.85
CA ARG A 217 -5.74 -4.84 -18.00
C ARG A 217 -6.40 -5.28 -16.71
N ILE A 218 -7.59 -5.87 -16.82
CA ILE A 218 -8.35 -6.42 -15.69
C ILE A 218 -8.74 -7.86 -16.04
N GLY A 219 -8.31 -8.84 -15.23
CA GLY A 219 -8.53 -10.27 -15.54
C GLY A 219 -8.03 -10.70 -16.92
N GLY A 220 -6.96 -10.05 -17.43
CA GLY A 220 -6.41 -10.27 -18.77
C GLY A 220 -7.07 -9.45 -19.89
N VAL A 221 -8.27 -8.89 -19.68
CA VAL A 221 -9.01 -8.09 -20.66
C VAL A 221 -8.31 -6.73 -20.86
N PRO A 222 -8.06 -6.28 -22.11
CA PRO A 222 -7.40 -5.00 -22.40
C PRO A 222 -8.36 -3.81 -22.27
N VAL A 223 -8.87 -3.59 -21.05
CA VAL A 223 -9.87 -2.55 -20.72
C VAL A 223 -9.43 -1.17 -21.18
N GLY A 224 -8.15 -0.82 -21.00
CA GLY A 224 -7.59 0.45 -21.44
C GLY A 224 -7.79 0.74 -22.93
N GLN A 225 -7.53 -0.26 -23.77
CA GLN A 225 -7.70 -0.15 -25.22
C GLN A 225 -9.17 -0.09 -25.63
N ILE A 226 -10.04 -0.82 -24.93
CA ILE A 226 -11.49 -0.79 -25.16
C ILE A 226 -12.03 0.61 -24.86
N LEU A 227 -11.69 1.17 -23.69
CA LEU A 227 -12.09 2.53 -23.31
C LEU A 227 -11.57 3.60 -24.29
N ALA A 228 -10.34 3.44 -24.80
CA ALA A 228 -9.78 4.33 -25.80
C ALA A 228 -10.55 4.28 -27.13
N ARG A 229 -10.93 3.08 -27.60
CA ARG A 229 -11.75 2.90 -28.81
C ARG A 229 -13.15 3.49 -28.66
N GLU A 230 -13.72 3.40 -27.47
CA GLU A 230 -15.05 3.96 -27.15
C GLU A 230 -15.03 5.48 -26.88
N GLY A 231 -13.86 6.14 -26.94
CA GLY A 231 -13.73 7.55 -26.62
C GLY A 231 -13.94 7.91 -25.15
N LYS A 232 -13.93 6.91 -24.25
CA LYS A 232 -14.14 7.05 -22.80
C LYS A 232 -12.84 7.10 -21.99
N ALA A 233 -11.69 6.94 -22.64
CA ALA A 233 -10.40 7.12 -22.00
C ALA A 233 -10.23 8.58 -21.55
N GLN A 234 -9.96 8.81 -20.26
CA GLN A 234 -9.56 10.13 -19.79
C GLN A 234 -8.25 10.53 -20.46
N LYS A 235 -8.29 11.61 -21.25
CA LYS A 235 -7.10 12.21 -21.87
C LYS A 235 -6.66 13.42 -21.05
N GLY A 236 -5.49 13.35 -20.41
CA GLY A 236 -4.85 14.50 -19.76
C GLY A 236 -4.62 14.39 -18.24
N LYS A 237 -3.97 15.43 -17.68
CA LYS A 237 -3.62 15.55 -16.25
C LYS A 237 -4.89 15.82 -15.43
N CYS A 238 -5.45 14.78 -14.81
CA CYS A 238 -6.65 14.91 -13.97
C CYS A 238 -6.31 15.49 -12.59
N ARG A 239 -6.54 16.79 -12.38
CA ARG A 239 -6.43 17.46 -11.06
C ARG A 239 -7.68 17.29 -10.17
N LYS A 240 -8.74 16.65 -10.66
CA LYS A 240 -10.06 16.54 -9.98
C LYS A 240 -10.62 15.11 -9.95
N CYS A 241 -9.75 14.11 -9.85
CA CYS A 241 -10.14 12.69 -9.83
C CYS A 241 -10.52 12.17 -8.43
N LEU A 242 -10.88 13.07 -7.50
CA LEU A 242 -11.16 12.74 -6.10
C LEU A 242 -12.61 12.30 -5.83
N ASN A 243 -13.48 12.37 -6.85
CA ASN A 243 -14.89 11.98 -6.74
C ASN A 243 -15.22 10.76 -7.62
#